data_AF-A0AA41DJU0-F1
#
_entry.id   AF-A0AA41DJU0-F1
#
_cell.length_a   1.000
_cell.length_b   1.000
_cell.length_c   1.000
_cell.angle_alpha   90.00
_cell.angle_beta   90.00
_cell.angle_gamma   90.00
#
_symmetry.space_group_name_H-M   'P 1'
#
loop_
_entity.id
_entity.type
_entity.pdbx_description
1 polymer ?
#
loop_
_entity_poly.entity_id
_entity_poly.type
_entity_poly.pdbx_seq_one_letter_code
_entity_poly.pdbx_strand_id
1 'polypeptide(L)' 'MKLTEAKLEQAVVELLAEQGYPHLLGGELTRNHSDVLIKEGLRAFLTTCFAN' A
#
# COMPACT_ATOMS: atom_id res chain seq x y z
N MET A 1 -9.82 -13.34 24.90
CA MET A 1 -9.54 -13.36 23.44
C MET A 1 -8.06 -13.13 23.24
N LYS A 2 -7.33 -14.06 22.61
CA LYS A 2 -5.92 -13.82 22.27
C LYS A 2 -5.87 -12.89 21.05
N LEU A 3 -5.16 -11.78 21.19
CA LEU A 3 -4.75 -10.94 20.06
C LEU A 3 -3.72 -11.75 19.27
N THR A 4 -4.16 -12.32 18.15
CA THR A 4 -3.25 -12.95 17.20
C THR A 4 -2.65 -11.87 16.32
N GLU A 5 -1.42 -12.08 15.85
CA GLU A 5 -0.72 -11.16 14.96
C GLU A 5 -1.60 -10.77 13.76
N ALA A 6 -2.26 -11.74 13.13
CA ALA A 6 -3.19 -11.50 12.02
C ALA A 6 -4.38 -10.59 12.37
N LYS A 7 -4.88 -10.62 13.61
CA LYS A 7 -5.99 -9.73 14.04
C LYS A 7 -5.48 -8.32 14.34
N LEU A 8 -4.27 -8.22 14.84
CA LEU A 8 -3.62 -6.93 15.07
C LEU A 8 -3.29 -6.26 13.73
N GLU A 9 -2.74 -7.01 12.77
CA GLU A 9 -2.46 -6.53 11.42
C GLU A 9 -3.73 -6.02 10.74
N GLN A 10 -4.82 -6.80 10.80
CA GLN A 10 -6.12 -6.40 10.24
C GLN A 10 -6.63 -5.08 10.85
N ALA A 11 -6.57 -4.94 12.17
CA ALA A 11 -7.00 -3.72 12.85
C ALA A 11 -6.15 -2.49 12.47
N VAL A 12 -4.84 -2.68 12.24
CA VAL A 12 -3.95 -1.61 11.77
C VAL A 12 -4.25 -1.22 10.32
N VAL A 13 -4.50 -2.19 9.44
CA VAL A 13 -4.89 -1.96 8.05
C VAL A 13 -6.18 -1.13 7.98
N GLU A 14 -7.18 -1.48 8.79
CA GLU A 14 -8.45 -0.75 8.87
C GLU A 14 -8.24 0.71 9.33
N LEU A 15 -7.43 0.91 10.38
CA LEU A 15 -7.11 2.25 10.88
C LEU A 15 -6.38 3.13 9.85
N LEU A 16 -5.50 2.54 9.04
CA LEU A 16 -4.78 3.26 7.98
C LEU A 16 -5.72 3.60 6.81
N ALA A 17 -6.63 2.69 6.46
CA ALA A 17 -7.63 2.92 5.43
C ALA A 17 -8.55 4.10 5.79
N GLU A 18 -8.99 4.20 7.04
CA GLU A 18 -9.78 5.34 7.54
C GLU A 18 -9.04 6.68 7.43
N GLN A 19 -7.71 6.67 7.52
CA GLN A 19 -6.87 7.86 7.34
C GLN A 19 -6.53 8.14 5.87
N GLY A 20 -7.09 7.38 4.93
CA GLY A 20 -6.86 7.54 3.50
C GLY A 20 -5.62 6.84 2.96
N TYR A 21 -5.04 5.91 3.72
CA TYR A 21 -3.91 5.08 3.28
C TYR A 21 -4.41 3.68 2.91
N PRO A 22 -4.71 3.42 1.62
CA PRO A 22 -5.19 2.11 1.20
C PRO A 22 -4.08 1.06 1.36
N HIS A 23 -4.47 -0.11 1.88
CA HIS A 23 -3.59 -1.27 1.93
C HIS A 23 -3.57 -1.96 0.56
N LEU A 24 -2.36 -2.22 0.04
CA LEU A 24 -2.15 -2.91 -1.22
C LEU A 24 -1.29 -4.16 -0.97
N LEU A 25 -1.74 -5.29 -1.50
CA LEU A 25 -0.97 -6.53 -1.38
C LEU A 25 0.25 -6.47 -2.28
N GLY A 26 1.41 -6.79 -1.71
CA GLY A 26 2.68 -6.77 -2.45
C GLY A 26 2.73 -7.72 -3.66
N GLY A 27 1.89 -8.76 -3.67
CA GLY A 27 1.75 -9.71 -4.79
C GLY A 27 0.89 -9.19 -5.95
N GLU A 28 0.04 -8.19 -5.72
CA GLU A 28 -0.73 -7.53 -6.78
C GLU A 28 0.10 -6.43 -7.47
N LEU A 29 1.22 -6.02 -6.85
CA LEU A 29 2.15 -5.06 -7.44
C LEU A 29 2.94 -5.72 -8.56
N THR A 30 2.70 -5.25 -9.79
CA THR A 30 3.53 -5.63 -10.94
C THR A 30 4.89 -4.94 -10.82
N ARG A 31 5.89 -5.66 -10.31
CA ARG A 31 7.27 -5.16 -10.17
C ARG A 31 8.29 -6.28 -10.36
N ASN A 32 9.49 -5.92 -10.79
CA ASN A 32 10.63 -6.83 -10.75
C ASN A 32 11.17 -6.88 -9.31
N HIS A 33 11.52 -8.06 -8.80
CA HIS A 33 12.10 -8.21 -7.47
C HIS A 33 13.46 -7.51 -7.32
N SER A 34 14.17 -7.25 -8.42
CA SER A 34 15.40 -6.46 -8.45
C SER A 34 15.17 -4.95 -8.50
N ASP A 35 13.93 -4.51 -8.77
CA ASP A 35 13.62 -3.08 -8.79
C ASP A 35 13.45 -2.55 -7.36
N VAL A 36 14.22 -1.52 -7.02
CA VAL A 36 14.13 -0.79 -5.74
C VAL A 36 12.87 0.09 -5.70
N LEU A 37 12.39 0.54 -6.87
CA LEU A 37 11.29 1.49 -6.99
C LEU A 37 10.04 0.84 -7.58
N ILE A 38 8.88 1.19 -7.03
CA ILE A 38 7.57 0.87 -7.61
C ILE A 38 7.26 1.93 -8.67
N LYS A 39 7.75 1.71 -9.89
CA LYS A 39 7.70 2.69 -10.99
C LYS A 39 6.27 3.13 -11.32
N GLU A 40 5.31 2.20 -11.35
CA GLU A 40 3.91 2.52 -11.65
C GLU A 40 3.26 3.38 -10.57
N GLY A 41 3.48 3.06 -9.29
CA GLY A 41 2.99 3.87 -8.18
C GLY A 41 3.59 5.28 -8.20
N LEU A 42 4.89 5.40 -8.50
CA LEU A 42 5.55 6.69 -8.64
C LEU A 42 4.97 7.50 -9.81
N ARG A 43 4.73 6.88 -10.97
CA ARG A 43 4.09 7.54 -12.11
C ARG A 43 2.69 8.04 -11.73
N ALA A 44 1.86 7.19 -11.13
CA ALA A 44 0.51 7.55 -10.70
C ALA A 44 0.51 8.72 -9.71
N PHE A 45 1.43 8.71 -8.73
CA PHE A 45 1.61 9.82 -7.79
C PHE A 45 2.01 11.11 -8.51
N LEU A 46 3.02 11.06 -9.39
CA LEU A 46 3.48 12.23 -10.13
C LEU A 46 2.38 12.79 -11.05
N THR A 47 1.61 11.93 -11.73
CA THR A 47 0.46 12.37 -12.52
C THR A 47 -0.61 13.01 -11.63
N THR A 48 -0.93 12.44 -10.48
CA THR A 48 -1.97 13.02 -9.60
C THR A 48 -1.54 14.37 -9.03
N CYS A 49 -0.27 14.52 -8.63
CA CYS A 49 0.22 15.74 -7.98
C CYS A 49 0.66 16.84 -8.95
N PHE A 50 1.01 16.48 -10.19
CA PHE A 50 1.62 17.42 -11.15
C PHE A 50 0.97 17.42 -12.54
N ALA A 51 -0.09 16.63 -12.80
CA ALA A 51 -0.87 16.78 -14.02
C ALA A 51 -1.71 18.05 -13.92
N ASN A 52 -1.27 19.07 -14.66
CA ASN A 52 -1.97 20.33 -14.89
C ASN A 52 -2.97 20.16 -16.05
#